data_AF-A0A182PWW5-F1
#
_entry.id   AF-A0A182PWW5-F1
#
_cell.length_a   1.000
_cell.length_b   1.000
_cell.length_c   1.000
_cell.angle_alpha   90.00
_cell.angle_beta   90.00
_cell.angle_gamma   90.00
#
_symmetry.space_group_name_H-M   'P 1'
#
loop_
_entity.id
_entity.type
_entity.pdbx_description
1 polymer ?
#
loop_
_entity_poly.entity_id
_entity_poly.type
_entity_poly.pdbx_seq_one_letter_code
_entity_poly.pdbx_strand_id
1 'polypeptide(L)'
;MPTMAPSSVRDETDGLLQQFDTKQPLVFFVNGKKVSDDSPDPECTLLVYLREKLRLCGTKLGCAEGGCGACTVMVSKVDRKT
;
A
#
# COMPACT_ATOMS: atom_id res chain seq x y z
N MET A 1 6.60 -41.28 4.44
CA MET A 1 6.90 -41.50 3.01
C MET A 1 5.68 -42.20 2.40
N PRO A 2 5.07 -41.77 1.28
CA PRO A 2 5.48 -40.76 0.28
C PRO A 2 4.47 -39.59 0.05
N THR A 3 4.95 -38.63 -0.73
CA THR A 3 4.47 -37.30 -1.15
C THR A 3 3.29 -37.31 -2.13
N MET A 4 2.53 -36.20 -2.23
CA MET A 4 2.02 -35.70 -3.51
C MET A 4 1.67 -34.20 -3.47
N ALA A 5 2.47 -33.41 -4.18
CA ALA A 5 2.17 -32.05 -4.60
C ALA A 5 1.07 -32.07 -5.67
N PRO A 6 0.24 -31.02 -5.81
CA PRO A 6 -0.47 -30.81 -7.07
C PRO A 6 0.55 -30.28 -8.08
N SER A 7 1.03 -31.22 -8.88
CA SER A 7 1.74 -31.03 -10.14
C SER A 7 0.95 -30.15 -11.11
N SER A 8 1.63 -29.10 -11.57
CA SER A 8 1.62 -28.57 -12.94
C SER A 8 0.29 -28.60 -13.70
N VAL A 9 -0.48 -27.52 -13.58
CA VAL A 9 -1.22 -27.00 -14.74
C VAL A 9 -0.33 -25.95 -15.40
N ARG A 10 0.29 -26.36 -16.51
CA ARG A 10 0.91 -25.45 -17.47
C ARG A 10 -0.23 -24.87 -18.30
N ASP A 11 -0.55 -23.61 -18.11
CA ASP A 11 -1.32 -22.85 -19.09
C ASP A 11 -0.35 -21.87 -19.75
N GLU A 12 0.08 -22.26 -20.94
CA GLU A 12 0.91 -21.45 -21.84
C GLU A 12 -0.02 -20.59 -22.71
N THR A 13 -0.56 -19.48 -22.17
CA THR A 13 -1.00 -18.35 -22.99
C THR A 13 -0.78 -17.00 -22.29
N ASP A 14 -0.21 -16.06 -23.05
CA ASP A 14 -0.01 -14.63 -22.80
C ASP A 14 0.95 -14.18 -21.69
N GLY A 15 2.24 -14.17 -22.07
CA GLY A 15 3.23 -13.29 -21.45
C GLY A 15 2.94 -11.81 -21.72
N LEU A 16 2.23 -11.15 -20.79
CA LEU A 16 2.41 -9.73 -20.44
C LEU A 16 1.66 -9.36 -19.15
N LEU A 17 1.90 -10.05 -18.04
CA LEU A 17 1.65 -9.48 -16.71
C LEU A 17 2.88 -9.74 -15.85
N GLN A 18 3.80 -8.77 -15.88
CA GLN A 18 4.98 -8.72 -15.03
C GLN A 18 4.55 -9.00 -13.59
N GLN A 19 5.06 -10.07 -12.98
CA GLN A 19 4.94 -10.34 -11.55
C GLN A 19 5.45 -9.10 -10.78
N PHE A 20 4.55 -8.26 -10.30
CA PHE A 20 4.88 -7.33 -9.24
C PHE A 20 5.15 -8.18 -8.01
N ASP A 21 6.39 -8.18 -7.55
CA ASP A 21 6.80 -8.85 -6.32
C ASP A 21 6.05 -8.18 -5.14
N THR A 22 4.88 -8.71 -4.78
CA THR A 22 3.99 -8.19 -3.72
C THR A 22 4.55 -8.41 -2.32
N LYS A 23 5.83 -8.76 -2.18
CA LYS A 23 6.47 -9.19 -0.93
C LYS A 23 7.36 -8.15 -0.26
N GLN A 24 7.40 -6.92 -0.77
CA GLN A 24 8.15 -5.84 -0.16
C GLN A 24 7.26 -5.06 0.81
N PRO A 25 7.64 -4.94 2.11
CA PRO A 25 6.86 -4.19 3.06
C PRO A 25 6.88 -2.68 2.74
N LEU A 26 5.72 -2.02 2.81
CA LEU A 26 5.61 -0.57 2.72
C LEU A 26 6.02 0.06 4.06
N VAL A 27 7.10 0.83 4.04
CA VAL A 27 7.66 1.48 5.24
C VAL A 27 7.65 3.00 5.10
N PHE A 28 7.01 3.69 6.04
CA PHE A 28 6.95 5.15 6.09
C PHE A 28 6.75 5.66 7.52
N PHE A 29 6.65 6.98 7.70
CA PHE A 29 6.44 7.61 9.01
C PHE A 29 5.15 8.41 9.04
N VAL A 30 4.43 8.32 10.15
CA VAL A 30 3.23 9.12 10.44
C VAL A 30 3.38 9.73 11.82
N ASN A 31 3.34 11.06 11.92
CA ASN A 31 3.46 11.79 13.18
C ASN A 31 4.68 11.34 14.02
N GLY A 32 5.83 11.10 13.36
CA GLY A 32 7.07 10.64 13.99
C GLY A 32 7.13 9.14 14.30
N LYS A 33 6.05 8.37 14.13
CA LYS A 33 6.01 6.92 14.35
C LYS A 33 6.28 6.17 13.05
N LYS A 34 7.20 5.20 13.09
CA LYS A 34 7.47 4.30 11.97
C LYS A 34 6.28 3.35 11.79
N VAL A 35 5.79 3.24 10.55
CA VAL A 35 4.75 2.31 10.12
C VAL A 35 5.37 1.35 9.11
N SER A 36 5.08 0.06 9.26
CA SER A 36 5.48 -1.01 8.34
C SER A 36 4.25 -1.83 8.01
N ASP A 37 3.92 -1.97 6.74
CA ASP A 37 2.81 -2.78 6.25
C ASP A 37 3.36 -3.87 5.32
N ASP A 38 3.26 -5.13 5.73
CA ASP A 38 3.88 -6.26 5.03
C ASP A 38 3.10 -6.70 3.79
N SER A 39 1.83 -6.28 3.66
CA SER A 39 0.97 -6.63 2.52
C SER A 39 0.05 -5.45 2.19
N PRO A 40 0.62 -4.35 1.66
CA PRO A 40 -0.15 -3.16 1.32
C PRO A 40 -1.07 -3.45 0.12
N ASP A 41 -2.33 -3.03 0.24
CA ASP A 41 -3.26 -3.00 -0.89
C ASP A 41 -2.97 -1.77 -1.77
N PRO A 42 -2.62 -1.95 -3.06
CA PRO A 42 -2.30 -0.84 -3.96
C PRO A 42 -3.48 0.10 -4.24
N GLU A 43 -4.72 -0.32 -4.02
CA GLU A 43 -5.91 0.53 -4.20
C GLU A 43 -6.24 1.34 -2.93
N CYS A 44 -5.60 1.03 -1.81
CA CYS A 44 -5.85 1.70 -0.54
C CYS A 44 -5.30 3.14 -0.53
N THR A 45 -6.18 4.12 -0.39
CA THR A 45 -5.78 5.53 -0.29
C THR A 45 -5.20 5.86 1.09
N LEU A 46 -4.31 6.86 1.15
CA LEU A 46 -3.73 7.32 2.42
C LEU A 46 -4.79 7.77 3.43
N LEU A 47 -5.88 8.40 2.96
CA LEU A 47 -6.99 8.83 3.82
C LEU A 47 -7.64 7.64 4.54
N VAL A 48 -7.95 6.58 3.79
CA VAL A 48 -8.52 5.34 4.33
C VAL A 48 -7.52 4.70 5.29
N TYR A 49 -6.25 4.61 4.89
CA TYR A 49 -5.17 4.06 5.73
C TYR A 49 -5.07 4.74 7.10
N LEU A 50 -5.01 6.09 7.11
CA LEU A 50 -4.90 6.87 8.34
C LEU A 50 -6.11 6.64 9.26
N ARG A 51 -7.32 6.62 8.71
CA ARG A 51 -8.56 6.56 9.49
C ARG A 51 -8.90 5.15 9.96
N GLU A 52 -8.74 4.15 9.11
CA GLU A 52 -9.22 2.79 9.36
C GLU A 52 -8.13 1.90 9.96
N LYS A 53 -6.93 1.87 9.36
CA LYS A 53 -5.80 1.06 9.85
C LYS A 53 -5.12 1.71 11.06
N LEU A 54 -4.75 2.99 10.97
CA LEU A 54 -4.03 3.68 12.05
C LEU A 54 -4.94 4.37 13.08
N ARG A 55 -6.26 4.40 12.86
CA ARG A 55 -7.27 5.01 13.75
C ARG A 55 -7.02 6.49 14.05
N LEU A 56 -6.35 7.20 13.14
CA LEU A 56 -6.10 8.65 13.19
C LEU A 56 -7.22 9.40 12.47
N CYS A 57 -8.34 9.59 13.17
CA CYS A 57 -9.57 10.15 12.59
C CYS A 57 -9.57 11.68 12.40
N GLY A 58 -8.43 12.36 12.57
CA GLY A 58 -8.29 13.82 12.42
C GLY A 58 -8.53 14.27 10.98
N THR A 59 -7.88 13.62 10.02
CA THR A 59 -8.08 13.86 8.58
C THR A 59 -9.46 13.38 8.14
N LYS A 60 -10.19 14.19 7.36
CA LYS A 60 -11.61 13.96 7.05
C LYS A 60 -11.84 13.60 5.58
N LEU A 61 -12.81 12.73 5.33
CA LEU A 61 -13.38 12.53 4.00
C LEU A 61 -14.42 13.64 3.75
N GLY A 62 -14.17 14.46 2.73
CA GLY A 62 -15.10 15.49 2.25
C GLY A 62 -15.66 15.12 0.88
N CYS A 63 -15.06 15.66 -0.18
CA CYS A 63 -15.52 15.46 -1.56
C CYS A 63 -14.94 14.24 -2.29
N ALA A 64 -13.91 13.58 -1.75
CA ALA A 64 -13.18 12.45 -2.38
C ALA A 64 -12.49 12.73 -3.74
N GLU A 65 -12.66 13.91 -4.32
CA GLU A 65 -12.09 14.33 -5.61
C GLU A 65 -11.02 15.43 -5.50
N GLY A 66 -10.68 15.85 -4.27
CA GLY A 66 -9.62 16.84 -4.01
C GLY A 66 -10.04 18.31 -3.96
N GLY A 67 -11.29 18.67 -4.27
CA GLY A 67 -11.75 20.06 -4.29
C GLY A 67 -11.89 20.77 -2.93
N CYS A 68 -12.16 20.06 -1.84
CA CYS A 68 -12.51 20.68 -0.55
C CYS A 68 -11.34 20.85 0.45
N GLY A 69 -10.22 20.16 0.25
CA GLY A 69 -9.07 20.22 1.17
C GLY A 69 -9.28 19.61 2.58
N ALA A 70 -10.42 19.00 2.88
CA ALA A 70 -10.70 18.40 4.20
C ALA A 70 -9.74 17.25 4.58
N CYS A 71 -9.10 16.63 3.58
CA CYS A 71 -8.12 15.55 3.74
C CYS A 71 -6.66 15.99 3.59
N THR A 72 -6.36 17.30 3.68
CA THR A 72 -4.99 17.83 3.49
C THR A 72 -4.02 17.29 4.53
N VAL A 73 -2.81 16.91 4.09
CA VAL A 73 -1.71 16.41 4.93
C VAL A 73 -0.36 16.96 4.45
N MET A 74 0.65 16.93 5.30
CA MET A 74 2.02 17.28 4.95
C MET A 74 2.82 16.03 4.59
N VAL A 75 3.57 16.07 3.48
CA VAL A 75 4.49 15.00 3.08
C VAL A 75 5.92 15.54 3.12
N SER A 76 6.82 14.80 3.74
CA SER A 76 8.23 15.15 3.83
C SER A 76 9.07 14.01 3.27
N LYS A 77 10.12 14.35 2.51
CA LYS A 77 11.09 13.40 1.98
C LYS A 77 12.50 13.97 2.17
N VAL A 78 13.47 13.08 2.36
CA VAL A 78 14.90 13.44 2.31
C VAL A 78 15.35 13.25 0.87
N ASP A 79 15.80 14.33 0.23
CA ASP A 79 16.53 14.22 -1.03
C ASP A 79 17.94 13.71 -0.72
N ARG A 80 18.36 12.63 -1.39
CA ARG A 80 19.67 12.00 -1.15
C ARG A 80 20.77 12.58 -2.05
N LYS A 81 20.43 13.48 -2.97
CA LYS A 81 21.38 14.06 -3.93
C LYS A 81 22.13 15.28 -3.40
N THR A 82 21.63 15.88 -2.33
CA THR A 82 22.22 17.00 -1.57
C THR A 82 22.58 16.52 -0.19
#